data_AF-A0A9D7N3J0-F1
#
_entry.id   AF-A0A9D7N3J0-F1
#
_cell.length_a   1.000
_cell.length_b   1.000
_cell.length_c   1.000
_cell.angle_alpha   90.00
_cell.angle_beta   90.00
_cell.angle_gamma   90.00
#
_symmetry.space_group_name_H-M   'P 1'
#
loop_
_entity.id
_entity.type
_entity.pdbx_description
1 polymer ?
#
loop_
_entity_poly.entity_id
_entity_poly.type
_entity_poly.pdbx_seq_one_letter_code
_entity_poly.pdbx_strand_id
1 'polypeptide(L)'
;MRAHLSREEGKDPHWWQQNFWSDGQVLVTGREFNGLQLTPCYERGTMSCLSCHEMHPDEGDPRSLEEWRIDQLRPGMRGNAACTSCHPSFLDARALAQHTHHAPDSPGSQCMSCHMPRTTYGLLGAISSHTLTSPDVKVELATTRPNACNLCHLDRPLAWAAAELQRGWNVEAPSALSSEQQQVAAGALWALKGHALQRAILAWHMGWPDAQRAAGTEWMTPYLVNLLDDPYDAVRQIADRSLRSLPGTKPYRYDPLGASPDRRAAAAQVLAGWDGRERSPDSTARPHVLLDPSGQPIREEFSRLLRERDQRRVLIAE
;
A
#
# COMPACT_ATOMS: atom_id res chain seq x y z
N MET A 1 -13.68 -9.21 23.88
CA MET A 1 -13.19 -9.29 22.49
C MET A 1 -13.37 -10.68 21.86
N ARG A 2 -12.75 -11.76 22.37
CA ARG A 2 -12.94 -13.14 21.83
C ARG A 2 -14.41 -13.54 21.63
N ALA A 3 -15.29 -13.27 22.61
CA ALA A 3 -16.72 -13.59 22.50
C ALA A 3 -17.48 -12.81 21.41
N HIS A 4 -17.00 -11.62 21.00
CA HIS A 4 -17.61 -10.87 19.90
C HIS A 4 -17.10 -11.40 18.55
N LEU A 5 -15.78 -11.60 18.43
CA LEU A 5 -15.16 -12.14 17.21
C LEU A 5 -15.68 -13.55 16.89
N SER A 6 -15.83 -14.42 17.90
CA SER A 6 -16.43 -15.75 17.73
C SER A 6 -17.92 -15.71 17.39
N ARG A 7 -18.65 -14.64 17.75
CA ARG A 7 -20.06 -14.46 17.33
C ARG A 7 -20.16 -14.06 15.87
N GLU A 8 -19.25 -13.21 15.38
CA GLU A 8 -19.25 -12.82 13.96
C GLU A 8 -18.82 -13.96 13.05
N GLU A 9 -17.80 -14.74 13.45
CA GLU A 9 -17.44 -15.99 12.76
C GLU A 9 -18.60 -17.00 12.70
N GLY A 10 -19.42 -17.07 13.75
CA GLY A 10 -20.62 -17.91 13.77
C GLY A 10 -21.70 -17.47 12.77
N LYS A 11 -21.64 -16.24 12.25
CA LYS A 11 -22.57 -15.72 11.23
C LYS A 11 -22.00 -15.85 9.81
N ASP A 12 -20.70 -15.66 9.63
CA ASP A 12 -20.00 -15.85 8.37
C ASP A 12 -18.68 -16.61 8.58
N PRO A 13 -18.55 -17.85 8.08
CA PRO A 13 -17.33 -18.64 8.22
C PRO A 13 -16.11 -18.02 7.50
N HIS A 14 -16.31 -17.04 6.62
CA HIS A 14 -15.24 -16.32 5.92
C HIS A 14 -14.87 -14.98 6.57
N TRP A 15 -15.53 -14.61 7.68
CA TRP A 15 -15.38 -13.30 8.31
C TRP A 15 -13.92 -12.91 8.61
N TRP A 16 -13.12 -13.86 9.11
CA TRP A 16 -11.70 -13.63 9.41
C TRP A 16 -10.89 -13.28 8.17
N GLN A 17 -11.08 -14.03 7.08
CA GLN A 17 -10.35 -13.85 5.82
C GLN A 17 -10.75 -12.55 5.09
N GLN A 18 -11.93 -12.01 5.41
CA GLN A 18 -12.44 -10.75 4.87
C GLN A 18 -11.91 -9.54 5.63
N ASN A 19 -11.71 -9.66 6.96
CA ASN A 19 -11.38 -8.53 7.83
C ASN A 19 -9.92 -8.47 8.27
N PHE A 20 -9.18 -9.59 8.16
CA PHE A 20 -7.80 -9.70 8.60
C PHE A 20 -6.91 -10.35 7.54
N TRP A 21 -5.64 -9.95 7.55
CA TRP A 21 -4.56 -10.71 6.94
C TRP A 21 -4.38 -12.03 7.69
N SER A 22 -3.73 -13.02 7.08
CA SER A 22 -3.61 -14.35 7.70
C SER A 22 -2.72 -14.39 8.95
N ASP A 23 -1.92 -13.34 9.21
CA ASP A 23 -1.20 -13.11 10.47
C ASP A 23 -2.06 -12.44 11.56
N GLY A 24 -3.35 -12.16 11.28
CA GLY A 24 -4.26 -11.49 12.20
C GLY A 24 -4.14 -9.96 12.21
N GLN A 25 -3.34 -9.36 11.33
CA GLN A 25 -3.35 -7.91 11.15
C GLN A 25 -4.63 -7.43 10.47
N VAL A 26 -5.04 -6.20 10.78
CA VAL A 26 -6.26 -5.60 10.27
C VAL A 26 -6.14 -5.37 8.76
N LEU A 27 -6.98 -6.05 7.98
CA LEU A 27 -7.09 -5.89 6.54
C LEU A 27 -8.18 -4.89 6.17
N VAL A 28 -9.29 -4.85 6.92
CA VAL A 28 -10.38 -3.87 6.73
C VAL A 28 -10.54 -3.04 8.01
N THR A 29 -10.68 -1.73 7.83
CA THR A 29 -10.76 -0.75 8.93
C THR A 29 -11.92 -0.97 9.92
N GLY A 30 -11.93 -0.23 11.03
CA GLY A 30 -12.91 -0.34 12.11
C GLY A 30 -12.50 -1.29 13.24
N ARG A 31 -11.26 -1.78 13.18
CA ARG A 31 -10.68 -2.79 14.10
C ARG A 31 -9.25 -2.45 14.52
N GLU A 32 -8.82 -1.21 14.35
CA GLU A 32 -7.46 -0.72 14.58
C GLU A 32 -6.99 -0.96 16.01
N PHE A 33 -7.89 -0.84 17.00
CA PHE A 33 -7.58 -1.17 18.39
C PHE A 33 -7.14 -2.63 18.57
N ASN A 34 -7.66 -3.55 17.73
CA ASN A 34 -7.25 -4.95 17.77
C ASN A 34 -5.79 -5.13 17.41
N GLY A 35 -5.30 -4.34 16.44
CA GLY A 35 -3.89 -4.33 16.06
C GLY A 35 -3.02 -3.63 17.10
N LEU A 36 -3.45 -2.45 17.57
CA LEU A 36 -2.74 -1.63 18.54
C LEU A 36 -2.40 -2.41 19.82
N GLN A 37 -3.36 -3.13 20.37
CA GLN A 37 -3.18 -3.82 21.66
C GLN A 37 -2.18 -4.99 21.60
N LEU A 38 -1.84 -5.47 20.41
CA LEU A 38 -0.86 -6.55 20.19
C LEU A 38 0.58 -6.01 20.03
N THR A 39 0.75 -4.68 20.06
CA THR A 39 2.05 -4.06 19.90
C THR A 39 2.80 -4.00 21.22
N PRO A 40 4.15 -4.13 21.23
CA PRO A 40 4.94 -3.92 22.45
C PRO A 40 4.72 -2.53 23.06
N CYS A 41 4.41 -1.53 22.25
CA CYS A 41 4.09 -0.17 22.68
C CYS A 41 2.85 -0.10 23.59
N TYR A 42 1.86 -0.97 23.35
CA TYR A 42 0.67 -1.11 24.18
C TYR A 42 0.89 -2.12 25.32
N GLU A 43 1.43 -3.30 25.02
CA GLU A 43 1.57 -4.39 26.01
C GLU A 43 2.59 -4.06 27.11
N ARG A 44 3.64 -3.31 26.78
CA ARG A 44 4.76 -3.00 27.69
C ARG A 44 4.94 -1.51 27.94
N GLY A 45 4.23 -0.67 27.19
CA GLY A 45 4.26 0.78 27.31
C GLY A 45 2.94 1.34 27.82
N THR A 46 2.73 2.63 27.58
CA THR A 46 1.51 3.36 27.96
C THR A 46 0.72 3.84 26.73
N MET A 47 1.03 3.30 25.55
CA MET A 47 0.43 3.76 24.30
C MET A 47 -1.06 3.43 24.26
N SER A 48 -1.87 4.40 23.86
CA SER A 48 -3.31 4.26 23.61
C SER A 48 -3.70 5.08 22.39
N CYS A 49 -4.97 5.03 21.97
CA CYS A 49 -5.48 5.88 20.89
C CYS A 49 -5.18 7.37 21.17
N LEU A 50 -5.33 7.79 22.43
CA LEU A 50 -5.11 9.16 22.89
C LEU A 50 -3.63 9.54 23.01
N SER A 51 -2.71 8.61 22.73
CA SER A 51 -1.28 8.91 22.58
C SER A 51 -0.97 9.59 21.25
N CYS A 52 -1.86 9.53 20.26
CA CYS A 52 -1.71 10.22 18.98
C CYS A 52 -2.93 11.05 18.60
N HIS A 53 -4.13 10.58 18.96
CA HIS A 53 -5.41 11.22 18.62
C HIS A 53 -5.96 12.09 19.75
N GLU A 54 -6.83 13.01 19.39
CA GLU A 54 -7.66 13.78 20.31
C GLU A 54 -9.10 13.84 19.80
N MET A 55 -10.07 13.99 20.69
CA MET A 55 -11.49 14.00 20.33
C MET A 55 -11.99 15.37 19.88
N HIS A 56 -11.26 16.42 20.26
CA HIS A 56 -11.53 17.81 19.90
C HIS A 56 -10.20 18.46 19.54
N PRO A 57 -10.17 19.28 18.49
CA PRO A 57 -8.95 19.97 18.09
C PRO A 57 -8.48 20.91 19.20
N ASP A 58 -7.18 20.90 19.46
CA ASP A 58 -6.55 21.89 20.34
C ASP A 58 -6.79 23.31 19.81
N GLU A 59 -6.98 24.29 20.71
CA GLU A 59 -7.19 25.70 20.31
C GLU A 59 -6.01 26.27 19.51
N GLY A 60 -4.81 25.69 19.66
CA GLY A 60 -3.60 26.04 18.92
C GLY A 60 -3.34 25.22 17.66
N ASP A 61 -4.24 24.32 17.24
CA ASP A 61 -4.07 23.59 15.98
C ASP A 61 -4.23 24.53 14.77
N PRO A 62 -3.22 24.65 13.89
CA PRO A 62 -3.28 25.56 12.75
C PRO A 62 -4.20 25.07 11.62
N ARG A 63 -4.69 23.82 11.68
CA ARG A 63 -5.53 23.22 10.63
C ARG A 63 -6.98 23.67 10.74
N SER A 64 -7.68 23.68 9.61
CA SER A 64 -9.14 23.81 9.63
C SER A 64 -9.80 22.57 10.24
N LEU A 65 -11.01 22.71 10.79
CA LEU A 65 -11.81 21.57 11.27
C LEU A 65 -12.02 20.50 10.18
N GLU A 66 -12.15 20.93 8.93
CA GLU A 66 -12.32 20.06 7.77
C GLU A 66 -11.10 19.17 7.53
N GLU A 67 -9.90 19.73 7.69
CA GLU A 67 -8.65 19.00 7.53
C GLU A 67 -8.35 18.12 8.76
N TRP A 68 -8.57 18.65 9.97
CA TRP A 68 -8.30 17.96 11.22
C TRP A 68 -9.16 16.69 11.35
N ARG A 69 -10.47 16.77 11.02
CA ARG A 69 -11.40 15.63 11.19
C ARG A 69 -11.08 14.41 10.34
N ILE A 70 -10.19 14.52 9.35
CA ILE A 70 -9.75 13.42 8.48
C ILE A 70 -8.97 12.37 9.29
N ASP A 71 -8.16 12.81 10.25
CA ASP A 71 -7.30 11.93 11.04
C ASP A 71 -7.47 12.09 12.55
N GLN A 72 -7.98 13.22 13.03
CA GLN A 72 -8.14 13.54 14.46
C GLN A 72 -6.84 13.38 15.26
N LEU A 73 -5.69 13.56 14.59
CA LEU A 73 -4.38 13.51 15.22
C LEU A 73 -4.11 14.81 15.97
N ARG A 74 -3.38 14.73 17.08
CA ARG A 74 -2.85 15.92 17.78
C ARG A 74 -1.80 16.63 16.92
N PRO A 75 -1.55 17.94 17.15
CA PRO A 75 -0.45 18.65 16.50
C PRO A 75 0.89 17.88 16.57
N GLY A 76 1.57 17.75 15.44
CA GLY A 76 2.85 17.03 15.32
C GLY A 76 2.75 15.51 15.18
N MET A 77 1.60 14.88 15.48
CA MET A 77 1.46 13.41 15.45
C MET A 77 1.34 12.83 14.03
N ARG A 78 1.26 13.68 12.99
CA ARG A 78 1.45 13.26 11.59
C ARG A 78 2.90 12.89 11.26
N GLY A 79 3.86 13.35 12.06
CA GLY A 79 5.29 13.13 11.84
C GLY A 79 5.94 12.27 12.93
N ASN A 80 7.27 12.26 12.95
CA ASN A 80 8.07 11.43 13.85
C ASN A 80 7.87 11.74 15.34
N ALA A 81 7.30 12.91 15.67
CA ALA A 81 6.96 13.26 17.05
C ALA A 81 6.00 12.25 17.71
N ALA A 82 5.19 11.54 16.91
CA ALA A 82 4.35 10.44 17.40
C ALA A 82 5.13 9.26 17.98
N CYS A 83 6.41 9.11 17.59
CA CYS A 83 7.25 7.98 18.01
C CYS A 83 8.39 8.44 18.92
N THR A 84 8.97 9.62 18.67
CA THR A 84 10.20 10.08 19.34
C THR A 84 9.99 10.50 20.79
N SER A 85 8.75 10.67 21.26
CA SER A 85 8.48 10.87 22.69
C SER A 85 8.92 9.67 23.54
N CYS A 86 8.80 8.46 22.98
CA CYS A 86 9.25 7.21 23.62
C CYS A 86 10.60 6.74 23.04
N HIS A 87 10.95 7.15 21.82
CA HIS A 87 12.19 6.80 21.14
C HIS A 87 13.10 8.03 20.89
N PRO A 88 13.60 8.68 21.95
CA PRO A 88 14.34 9.95 21.82
C PRO A 88 15.68 9.80 21.10
N SER A 89 16.22 8.57 20.97
CA SER A 89 17.44 8.28 20.23
C SER A 89 17.36 8.63 18.74
N PHE A 90 16.15 8.79 18.20
CA PHE A 90 15.91 9.14 16.79
C PHE A 90 15.49 10.60 16.58
N LEU A 91 15.60 11.45 17.61
CA LEU A 91 15.44 12.91 17.45
C LEU A 91 16.57 13.51 16.62
N ASP A 92 17.77 12.91 16.69
CA ASP A 92 18.92 13.33 15.89
C ASP A 92 18.74 12.89 14.42
N ALA A 93 18.87 13.84 13.49
CA ALA A 93 18.65 13.60 12.07
C ALA A 93 19.62 12.58 11.46
N ARG A 94 20.85 12.50 11.97
CA ARG A 94 21.83 11.52 11.51
C ARG A 94 21.48 10.12 12.01
N ALA A 95 21.10 9.98 13.28
CA ALA A 95 20.61 8.72 13.82
C ALA A 95 19.34 8.25 13.09
N LEU A 96 18.43 9.17 12.77
CA LEU A 96 17.23 8.89 11.97
C LEU A 96 17.59 8.40 10.56
N ALA A 97 18.47 9.10 9.84
CA ALA A 97 18.90 8.69 8.50
C ALA A 97 19.63 7.34 8.51
N GLN A 98 20.47 7.09 9.52
CA GLN A 98 21.15 5.80 9.69
C GLN A 98 20.17 4.66 9.99
N HIS A 99 19.11 4.95 10.74
CA HIS A 99 18.09 3.95 11.04
C HIS A 99 17.16 3.70 9.86
N THR A 100 16.75 4.74 9.16
CA THR A 100 15.75 4.64 8.08
C THR A 100 16.39 4.31 6.73
N HIS A 101 17.70 4.54 6.57
CA HIS A 101 18.43 4.46 5.30
C HIS A 101 17.84 5.37 4.21
N HIS A 102 17.17 6.44 4.62
CA HIS A 102 16.58 7.47 3.76
C HIS A 102 17.12 8.85 4.15
N ALA A 103 16.97 9.83 3.25
CA ALA A 103 17.30 11.22 3.56
C ALA A 103 16.37 11.72 4.69
N PRO A 104 16.88 12.43 5.72
CA PRO A 104 16.12 12.77 6.93
C PRO A 104 14.77 13.45 6.69
N ASP A 105 14.65 14.25 5.63
CA ASP A 105 13.49 15.05 5.23
C ASP A 105 12.58 14.32 4.22
N SER A 106 12.91 13.09 3.85
CA SER A 106 12.13 12.30 2.91
C SER A 106 10.95 11.56 3.59
N PRO A 107 9.89 11.21 2.84
CA PRO A 107 8.80 10.38 3.34
C PRO A 107 9.26 9.02 3.91
N GLY A 108 10.37 8.48 3.40
CA GLY A 108 10.96 7.22 3.88
C GLY A 108 11.58 7.34 5.28
N SER A 109 11.87 8.56 5.75
CA SER A 109 12.33 8.81 7.12
C SER A 109 11.18 9.05 8.12
N GLN A 110 9.91 8.93 7.70
CA GLN A 110 8.79 8.94 8.64
C GLN A 110 8.62 7.56 9.30
N CYS A 111 8.61 7.48 10.63
CA CYS A 111 8.51 6.22 11.37
C CYS A 111 7.29 5.39 10.94
N MET A 112 6.16 6.07 10.73
CA MET A 112 4.90 5.44 10.33
C MET A 112 4.93 4.86 8.90
N SER A 113 5.81 5.35 8.01
CA SER A 113 5.94 4.81 6.66
C SER A 113 6.37 3.33 6.66
N CYS A 114 7.24 2.95 7.60
CA CYS A 114 7.74 1.58 7.71
C CYS A 114 7.03 0.78 8.81
N HIS A 115 6.74 1.42 9.95
CA HIS A 115 6.22 0.72 11.12
C HIS A 115 4.70 0.68 11.21
N MET A 116 4.00 1.54 10.47
CA MET A 116 2.54 1.58 10.33
C MET A 116 2.15 1.62 8.85
N PRO A 117 2.59 0.65 8.04
CA PRO A 117 2.43 0.69 6.60
C PRO A 117 0.95 0.72 6.22
N ARG A 118 0.63 1.36 5.09
CA ARG A 118 -0.75 1.47 4.60
C ARG A 118 -1.21 0.15 3.95
N THR A 119 -1.48 -0.83 4.79
CA THR A 119 -1.94 -2.19 4.43
C THR A 119 -3.39 -2.46 4.80
N THR A 120 -4.08 -1.50 5.43
CA THR A 120 -5.48 -1.63 5.82
C THR A 120 -6.34 -0.94 4.79
N TYR A 121 -7.38 -1.60 4.30
CA TYR A 121 -8.34 -1.04 3.37
C TYR A 121 -9.52 -0.40 4.11
N GLY A 122 -9.94 0.78 3.67
CA GLY A 122 -11.15 1.44 4.17
C GLY A 122 -11.47 2.70 3.37
N LEU A 123 -12.75 3.04 3.24
CA LEU A 123 -13.22 4.26 2.55
C LEU A 123 -12.62 4.45 1.14
N LEU A 124 -12.55 3.36 0.36
CA LEU A 124 -11.91 3.32 -0.96
C LEU A 124 -10.42 3.75 -0.92
N GLY A 125 -9.69 3.50 0.16
CA GLY A 125 -8.29 3.88 0.28
C GLY A 125 -7.47 2.90 1.10
N ALA A 126 -6.16 3.17 1.17
CA ALA A 126 -5.24 2.49 2.06
C ALA A 126 -4.94 3.35 3.30
N ILE A 127 -5.23 2.79 4.46
CA ILE A 127 -5.10 3.38 5.79
C ILE A 127 -3.89 2.74 6.47
N SER A 128 -3.19 3.53 7.29
CA SER A 128 -2.06 3.05 8.09
C SER A 128 -2.51 1.93 9.03
N SER A 129 -1.77 0.81 9.02
CA SER A 129 -1.94 -0.25 10.01
C SER A 129 -1.63 0.31 11.39
N HIS A 130 -2.51 0.02 12.35
CA HIS A 130 -2.26 0.29 13.77
C HIS A 130 -1.60 -0.89 14.48
N THR A 131 -1.24 -1.96 13.76
CA THR A 131 -0.33 -2.98 14.27
C THR A 131 1.10 -2.56 13.97
N LEU A 132 1.74 -1.89 14.92
CA LEU A 132 3.12 -1.44 14.80
C LEU A 132 4.08 -2.63 14.68
N THR A 133 4.74 -2.78 13.54
CA THR A 133 5.67 -3.89 13.25
C THR A 133 6.97 -3.42 12.63
N SER A 134 8.03 -4.22 12.71
CA SER A 134 9.24 -4.00 11.90
C SER A 134 9.09 -4.68 10.52
N PRO A 135 9.57 -4.06 9.43
CA PRO A 135 9.52 -4.67 8.11
C PRO A 135 10.29 -6.00 8.04
N ASP A 136 9.65 -7.02 7.48
CA ASP A 136 10.24 -8.32 7.20
C ASP A 136 9.51 -8.95 6.00
N VAL A 137 10.28 -9.28 4.95
CA VAL A 137 9.73 -9.92 3.74
C VAL A 137 9.22 -11.34 3.99
N LYS A 138 9.70 -12.03 5.04
CA LYS A 138 9.19 -13.36 5.42
C LYS A 138 7.72 -13.31 5.81
N VAL A 139 7.27 -12.18 6.39
CA VAL A 139 5.87 -11.98 6.74
C VAL A 139 5.00 -11.91 5.49
N GLU A 140 5.43 -11.19 4.46
CA GLU A 140 4.72 -11.16 3.17
C GLU A 140 4.66 -12.56 2.55
N LEU A 141 5.77 -13.30 2.52
CA LEU A 141 5.80 -14.65 1.97
C LEU A 141 4.80 -15.59 2.67
N ALA A 142 4.66 -15.45 4.00
CA ALA A 142 3.75 -16.27 4.78
C ALA A 142 2.29 -15.82 4.69
N THR A 143 2.03 -14.54 4.43
CA THR A 143 0.69 -13.95 4.65
C THR A 143 0.07 -13.29 3.43
N THR A 144 0.87 -13.05 2.39
CA THR A 144 0.54 -12.21 1.23
C THR A 144 0.29 -10.74 1.55
N ARG A 145 0.44 -10.30 2.81
CA ARG A 145 0.33 -8.89 3.19
C ARG A 145 1.49 -8.09 2.58
N PRO A 146 1.23 -7.00 1.83
CA PRO A 146 2.28 -6.18 1.26
C PRO A 146 3.28 -5.66 2.30
N ASN A 147 4.58 -5.83 2.04
CA ASN A 147 5.62 -5.26 2.90
C ASN A 147 5.75 -3.74 2.73
N ALA A 148 6.24 -3.06 3.78
CA ALA A 148 6.30 -1.61 3.81
C ALA A 148 7.18 -0.98 2.71
N CYS A 149 8.29 -1.63 2.34
CA CYS A 149 9.22 -1.10 1.34
C CYS A 149 8.57 -1.05 -0.05
N ASN A 150 7.92 -2.15 -0.45
CA ASN A 150 7.29 -2.26 -1.76
C ASN A 150 5.95 -1.51 -1.89
N LEU A 151 5.44 -0.90 -0.82
CA LEU A 151 4.32 0.05 -0.91
C LEU A 151 4.75 1.45 -1.40
N CYS A 152 6.04 1.80 -1.26
CA CYS A 152 6.62 2.98 -1.90
C CYS A 152 7.40 2.60 -3.18
N HIS A 153 8.25 1.58 -3.09
CA HIS A 153 9.06 1.06 -4.20
C HIS A 153 8.31 -0.02 -4.96
N LEU A 154 7.17 0.38 -5.53
CA LEU A 154 6.23 -0.47 -6.27
C LEU A 154 6.86 -1.13 -7.50
N ASP A 155 7.96 -0.54 -8.02
CA ASP A 155 8.74 -0.96 -9.18
C ASP A 155 9.82 -2.00 -8.87
N ARG A 156 10.01 -2.35 -7.59
CA ARG A 156 11.07 -3.26 -7.15
C ARG A 156 10.55 -4.66 -6.84
N PRO A 157 11.32 -5.72 -7.13
CA PRO A 157 10.97 -7.07 -6.75
C PRO A 157 11.10 -7.30 -5.23
N LEU A 158 10.49 -8.36 -4.72
CA LEU A 158 10.58 -8.73 -3.30
C LEU A 158 12.03 -9.06 -2.88
N ALA A 159 12.81 -9.65 -3.80
CA ALA A 159 14.24 -9.90 -3.58
C ALA A 159 15.04 -8.62 -3.31
N TRP A 160 14.67 -7.50 -3.94
CA TRP A 160 15.31 -6.21 -3.66
C TRP A 160 15.02 -5.75 -2.23
N ALA A 161 13.76 -5.80 -1.79
CA ALA A 161 13.40 -5.42 -0.44
C ALA A 161 14.10 -6.31 0.61
N ALA A 162 14.20 -7.62 0.33
CA ALA A 162 14.93 -8.56 1.18
C ALA A 162 16.42 -8.20 1.31
N ALA A 163 17.08 -7.86 0.19
CA ALA A 163 18.48 -7.48 0.18
C ALA A 163 18.73 -6.15 0.92
N GLU A 164 17.84 -5.17 0.75
CA GLU A 164 17.90 -3.89 1.45
C GLU A 164 17.72 -4.05 2.96
N LEU A 165 16.74 -4.87 3.39
CA LEU A 165 16.51 -5.15 4.81
C LEU A 165 17.69 -5.89 5.45
N GLN A 166 18.27 -6.85 4.74
CA GLN A 166 19.48 -7.55 5.19
C GLN A 166 20.68 -6.60 5.29
N ARG A 167 20.88 -5.72 4.30
CA ARG A 167 22.01 -4.79 4.25
C ARG A 167 21.91 -3.68 5.31
N GLY A 168 20.73 -3.12 5.50
CA GLY A 168 20.53 -1.96 6.38
C GLY A 168 20.25 -2.31 7.84
N TRP A 169 19.60 -3.45 8.10
CA TRP A 169 19.09 -3.80 9.44
C TRP A 169 19.44 -5.22 9.87
N ASN A 170 20.20 -5.97 9.07
CA ASN A 170 20.54 -7.39 9.32
C ASN A 170 19.30 -8.28 9.50
N VAL A 171 18.17 -7.93 8.88
CA VAL A 171 16.99 -8.80 8.84
C VAL A 171 17.31 -9.99 7.96
N GLU A 172 17.14 -11.19 8.51
CA GLU A 172 17.48 -12.43 7.83
C GLU A 172 16.70 -12.58 6.52
N ALA A 173 17.41 -12.67 5.40
CA ALA A 173 16.80 -12.92 4.10
C ALA A 173 16.02 -14.26 4.08
N PRO A 174 14.93 -14.37 3.29
CA PRO A 174 14.22 -15.62 3.14
C PRO A 174 15.10 -16.67 2.44
N SER A 175 14.95 -17.93 2.85
CA SER A 175 15.76 -19.03 2.31
C SER A 175 15.45 -19.37 0.85
N ALA A 176 14.25 -19.01 0.37
CA ALA A 176 13.83 -19.21 -1.00
C ALA A 176 12.88 -18.10 -1.45
N LEU A 177 13.06 -17.66 -2.70
CA LEU A 177 12.15 -16.78 -3.43
C LEU A 177 11.85 -17.42 -4.78
N SER A 178 10.61 -17.34 -5.24
CA SER A 178 10.26 -17.78 -6.60
C SER A 178 10.95 -16.89 -7.66
N SER A 179 11.03 -17.38 -8.90
CA SER A 179 11.55 -16.56 -10.02
C SER A 179 10.78 -15.23 -10.15
N GLU A 180 9.45 -15.26 -9.97
CA GLU A 180 8.61 -14.06 -9.98
C GLU A 180 9.00 -13.08 -8.88
N GLN A 181 9.19 -13.55 -7.64
CA GLN A 181 9.57 -12.71 -6.50
C GLN A 181 10.99 -12.14 -6.61
N GLN A 182 11.85 -12.80 -7.40
CA GLN A 182 13.20 -12.33 -7.68
C GLN A 182 13.23 -11.27 -8.78
N GLN A 183 12.39 -11.41 -9.80
CA GLN A 183 12.54 -10.66 -11.05
C GLN A 183 11.43 -9.67 -11.34
N VAL A 184 10.22 -9.89 -10.84
CA VAL A 184 9.06 -9.04 -11.13
C VAL A 184 8.78 -8.14 -9.95
N ALA A 185 8.47 -6.88 -10.23
CA ALA A 185 8.11 -5.89 -9.24
C ALA A 185 6.91 -6.36 -8.40
N ALA A 186 7.00 -6.23 -7.07
CA ALA A 186 5.94 -6.66 -6.17
C ALA A 186 4.62 -5.92 -6.47
N GLY A 187 4.69 -4.61 -6.75
CA GLY A 187 3.56 -3.80 -7.19
C GLY A 187 2.87 -4.33 -8.44
N ALA A 188 3.65 -4.79 -9.42
CA ALA A 188 3.14 -5.40 -10.65
C ALA A 188 2.43 -6.74 -10.38
N LEU A 189 3.04 -7.60 -9.55
CA LEU A 189 2.44 -8.89 -9.18
C LEU A 189 1.11 -8.69 -8.45
N TRP A 190 1.07 -7.84 -7.43
CA TRP A 190 -0.16 -7.59 -6.68
C TRP A 190 -1.26 -6.96 -7.54
N ALA A 191 -0.94 -6.03 -8.44
CA ALA A 191 -1.92 -5.41 -9.34
C ALA A 191 -2.50 -6.40 -10.37
N LEU A 192 -1.68 -7.31 -10.91
CA LEU A 192 -2.10 -8.24 -11.94
C LEU A 192 -2.73 -9.51 -11.38
N LYS A 193 -2.12 -10.14 -10.37
CA LYS A 193 -2.54 -11.45 -9.84
C LYS A 193 -2.98 -11.47 -8.37
N GLY A 194 -2.81 -10.38 -7.63
CA GLY A 194 -3.27 -10.28 -6.24
C GLY A 194 -4.79 -10.37 -6.11
N HIS A 195 -5.28 -10.68 -4.90
CA HIS A 195 -6.73 -10.68 -4.62
C HIS A 195 -7.30 -9.26 -4.62
N ALA A 196 -8.63 -9.12 -4.58
CA ALA A 196 -9.30 -7.83 -4.80
C ALA A 196 -8.80 -6.70 -3.89
N LEU A 197 -8.58 -6.97 -2.60
CA LEU A 197 -8.08 -5.97 -1.65
C LEU A 197 -6.60 -5.62 -1.85
N GLN A 198 -5.75 -6.56 -2.24
CA GLN A 198 -4.40 -6.21 -2.70
C GLN A 198 -4.48 -5.27 -3.91
N ARG A 199 -5.29 -5.60 -4.92
CA ARG A 199 -5.45 -4.73 -6.10
C ARG A 199 -5.99 -3.34 -5.73
N ALA A 200 -6.92 -3.24 -4.78
CA ALA A 200 -7.43 -1.97 -4.27
C ALA A 200 -6.34 -1.16 -3.57
N ILE A 201 -5.61 -1.77 -2.63
CA ILE A 201 -4.50 -1.12 -1.91
C ILE A 201 -3.41 -0.66 -2.89
N LEU A 202 -3.06 -1.48 -3.87
CA LEU A 202 -2.01 -1.15 -4.84
C LEU A 202 -2.45 -0.12 -5.86
N ALA A 203 -3.71 -0.16 -6.33
CA ALA A 203 -4.26 0.93 -7.12
C ALA A 203 -4.18 2.25 -6.36
N TRP A 204 -4.50 2.25 -5.06
CA TRP A 204 -4.37 3.45 -4.22
C TRP A 204 -2.92 3.94 -4.12
N HIS A 205 -1.96 3.03 -3.88
CA HIS A 205 -0.54 3.37 -3.79
C HIS A 205 0.03 3.92 -5.11
N MET A 206 -0.42 3.43 -6.27
CA MET A 206 -0.05 4.03 -7.56
C MET A 206 -0.57 5.48 -7.73
N GLY A 207 -1.55 5.90 -6.93
CA GLY A 207 -2.04 7.28 -6.85
C GLY A 207 -1.45 8.09 -5.68
N TRP A 208 -0.65 7.46 -4.81
CA TRP A 208 -0.13 8.09 -3.60
C TRP A 208 1.17 8.85 -3.94
N PRO A 209 1.26 10.17 -3.63
CA PRO A 209 2.41 10.96 -4.04
C PRO A 209 3.77 10.44 -3.57
N ASP A 210 3.85 9.80 -2.41
CA ASP A 210 5.12 9.31 -1.86
C ASP A 210 5.61 8.08 -2.63
N ALA A 211 4.69 7.17 -2.98
CA ALA A 211 5.00 6.02 -3.82
C ALA A 211 5.31 6.42 -5.27
N GLN A 212 4.60 7.40 -5.84
CA GLN A 212 4.93 7.96 -7.15
C GLN A 212 6.33 8.59 -7.19
N ARG A 213 6.74 9.30 -6.13
CA ARG A 213 8.10 9.84 -6.01
C ARG A 213 9.15 8.74 -5.88
N ALA A 214 8.85 7.66 -5.17
CA ALA A 214 9.80 6.57 -4.92
C ALA A 214 9.96 5.59 -6.10
N ALA A 215 8.87 5.27 -6.81
CA ALA A 215 8.84 4.26 -7.87
C ALA A 215 8.80 4.84 -9.30
N GLY A 216 8.61 6.16 -9.45
CA GLY A 216 8.27 6.78 -10.72
C GLY A 216 6.85 6.46 -11.18
N THR A 217 6.34 7.18 -12.18
CA THR A 217 4.97 7.06 -12.69
C THR A 217 4.89 6.47 -14.08
N GLU A 218 6.01 6.37 -14.80
CA GLU A 218 6.06 6.10 -16.24
C GLU A 218 5.48 4.73 -16.63
N TRP A 219 5.43 3.80 -15.69
CA TRP A 219 5.02 2.42 -15.89
C TRP A 219 3.64 2.09 -15.32
N MET A 220 3.02 2.98 -14.55
CA MET A 220 1.80 2.68 -13.77
C MET A 220 0.54 2.62 -14.63
N THR A 221 0.48 3.38 -15.74
CA THR A 221 -0.73 3.50 -16.58
C THR A 221 -1.26 2.15 -17.08
N PRO A 222 -0.46 1.24 -17.68
CA PRO A 222 -0.95 -0.06 -18.11
C PRO A 222 -1.58 -0.90 -16.98
N TYR A 223 -1.07 -0.79 -15.76
CA TYR A 223 -1.60 -1.52 -14.62
C TYR A 223 -2.95 -0.96 -14.17
N LEU A 224 -3.04 0.37 -14.00
CA LEU A 224 -4.29 1.03 -13.62
C LEU A 224 -5.38 0.87 -14.69
N VAL A 225 -5.02 0.92 -15.97
CA VAL A 225 -5.94 0.67 -17.08
C VAL A 225 -6.54 -0.74 -17.02
N ASN A 226 -5.73 -1.76 -16.71
CA ASN A 226 -6.24 -3.13 -16.51
C ASN A 226 -7.24 -3.22 -15.34
N LEU A 227 -7.09 -2.37 -14.32
CA LEU A 227 -7.99 -2.32 -13.17
C LEU A 227 -9.29 -1.55 -13.43
N LEU A 228 -9.41 -0.82 -14.54
CA LEU A 228 -10.66 -0.14 -14.93
C LEU A 228 -11.78 -1.12 -15.37
N ASP A 229 -11.48 -2.39 -15.63
CA ASP A 229 -12.49 -3.43 -15.86
C ASP A 229 -12.43 -4.54 -14.79
N ASP A 230 -11.89 -4.22 -13.60
CA ASP A 230 -11.86 -5.17 -12.48
C ASP A 230 -13.27 -5.61 -12.06
N PRO A 231 -13.50 -6.86 -11.60
CA PRO A 231 -14.81 -7.29 -11.13
C PRO A 231 -15.40 -6.45 -9.99
N TYR A 232 -14.56 -5.77 -9.19
CA TYR A 232 -14.98 -5.01 -8.03
C TYR A 232 -15.04 -3.50 -8.30
N ASP A 233 -16.20 -2.91 -8.08
CA ASP A 233 -16.48 -1.47 -8.30
C ASP A 233 -15.53 -0.57 -7.50
N ALA A 234 -15.16 -0.99 -6.30
CA ALA A 234 -14.20 -0.28 -5.46
C ALA A 234 -12.81 -0.22 -6.11
N VAL A 235 -12.32 -1.33 -6.65
CA VAL A 235 -11.01 -1.38 -7.35
C VAL A 235 -11.05 -0.45 -8.57
N ARG A 236 -12.14 -0.49 -9.34
CA ARG A 236 -12.34 0.37 -10.51
C ARG A 236 -12.31 1.87 -10.16
N GLN A 237 -13.02 2.28 -9.10
CA GLN A 237 -13.03 3.66 -8.62
C GLN A 237 -11.66 4.15 -8.15
N ILE A 238 -10.94 3.30 -7.40
CA ILE A 238 -9.60 3.63 -6.92
C ILE A 238 -8.64 3.77 -8.09
N ALA A 239 -8.69 2.83 -9.04
CA ALA A 239 -7.84 2.85 -10.23
C ALA A 239 -8.07 4.10 -11.09
N ASP A 240 -9.33 4.49 -11.32
CA ASP A 240 -9.66 5.72 -12.05
C ASP A 240 -9.09 6.97 -11.35
N ARG A 241 -9.28 7.09 -10.03
CA ARG A 241 -8.75 8.23 -9.27
C ARG A 241 -7.21 8.27 -9.32
N SER A 242 -6.54 7.13 -9.15
CA SER A 242 -5.09 7.06 -9.22
C SER A 242 -4.56 7.37 -10.62
N LEU A 243 -5.24 6.89 -11.67
CA LEU A 243 -4.86 7.15 -13.05
C LEU A 243 -4.93 8.64 -13.39
N ARG A 244 -5.96 9.33 -12.89
CA ARG A 244 -6.10 10.80 -13.03
C ARG A 244 -5.02 11.59 -12.29
N SER A 245 -4.37 11.00 -11.28
CA SER A 245 -3.25 11.63 -10.59
C SER A 245 -1.91 11.52 -11.33
N LEU A 246 -1.80 10.60 -12.30
CA LEU A 246 -0.55 10.40 -13.03
C LEU A 246 -0.25 11.58 -13.97
N PRO A 247 1.01 12.02 -14.05
CA PRO A 247 1.45 13.00 -15.04
C PRO A 247 1.15 12.52 -16.47
N GLY A 248 0.69 13.43 -17.33
CA GLY A 248 0.44 13.14 -18.75
C GLY A 248 -0.89 12.42 -19.05
N THR A 249 -1.67 12.04 -18.05
CA THR A 249 -3.00 11.46 -18.26
C THR A 249 -3.94 12.49 -18.90
N LYS A 250 -4.32 12.24 -20.16
CA LYS A 250 -5.29 13.07 -20.89
C LYS A 250 -6.69 12.91 -20.29
N PRO A 251 -7.54 13.96 -20.28
CA PRO A 251 -8.92 13.82 -19.83
C PRO A 251 -9.69 12.74 -20.61
N TYR A 252 -10.39 11.87 -19.89
CA TYR A 252 -11.27 10.84 -20.45
C TYR A 252 -12.55 10.72 -19.62
N ARG A 253 -13.62 10.24 -20.25
CA ARG A 253 -14.88 9.89 -19.59
C ARG A 253 -14.83 8.44 -19.18
N TYR A 254 -15.25 8.17 -17.95
CA TYR A 254 -15.29 6.83 -17.40
C TYR A 254 -16.37 6.77 -16.32
N ASP A 255 -17.16 5.71 -16.36
CA ASP A 255 -18.13 5.38 -15.32
C ASP A 255 -17.71 4.03 -14.71
N PRO A 256 -17.27 4.00 -13.43
CA PRO A 256 -16.89 2.76 -12.77
C PRO A 256 -18.07 1.79 -12.60
N LEU A 257 -19.31 2.25 -12.65
CA LEU A 257 -20.52 1.42 -12.56
C LEU A 257 -21.09 1.06 -13.93
N GLY A 258 -20.53 1.64 -15.00
CA GLY A 258 -20.97 1.43 -16.38
C GLY A 258 -20.71 0.01 -16.88
N ALA A 259 -21.27 -0.32 -18.05
CA ALA A 259 -21.15 -1.65 -18.64
C ALA A 259 -19.69 -1.96 -19.04
N SER A 260 -19.32 -3.23 -18.94
CA SER A 260 -17.94 -3.68 -19.20
C SER A 260 -17.39 -3.30 -20.60
N PRO A 261 -18.17 -3.34 -21.71
CA PRO A 261 -17.70 -2.82 -23.00
C PRO A 261 -17.32 -1.33 -22.97
N ASP A 262 -18.09 -0.48 -22.28
CA ASP A 262 -17.83 0.96 -22.17
C ASP A 262 -16.57 1.22 -21.34
N ARG A 263 -16.40 0.47 -20.25
CA ARG A 263 -15.20 0.54 -19.40
C ARG A 263 -13.94 0.14 -20.17
N ARG A 264 -14.01 -0.95 -20.97
CA ARG A 264 -12.90 -1.37 -21.82
C ARG A 264 -12.59 -0.36 -22.93
N ALA A 265 -13.59 0.29 -23.49
CA ALA A 265 -13.38 1.34 -24.49
C ALA A 265 -12.63 2.54 -23.89
N ALA A 266 -13.03 3.00 -22.70
CA ALA A 266 -12.33 4.05 -21.97
C ALA A 266 -10.88 3.63 -21.60
N ALA A 267 -10.70 2.41 -21.11
CA ALA A 267 -9.39 1.83 -20.81
C ALA A 267 -8.46 1.83 -22.05
N ALA A 268 -8.97 1.41 -23.20
CA ALA A 268 -8.24 1.42 -24.47
C ALA A 268 -7.88 2.86 -24.92
N GLN A 269 -8.79 3.82 -24.74
CA GLN A 269 -8.54 5.23 -25.04
C GLN A 269 -7.37 5.78 -24.21
N VAL A 270 -7.35 5.51 -22.90
CA VAL A 270 -6.28 5.95 -22.01
C VAL A 270 -4.95 5.33 -22.44
N LEU A 271 -4.93 4.01 -22.67
CA LEU A 271 -3.70 3.30 -23.06
C LEU A 271 -3.14 3.79 -24.40
N ALA A 272 -4.01 4.10 -25.37
CA ALA A 272 -3.60 4.67 -26.66
C ALA A 272 -3.01 6.07 -26.54
N GLY A 273 -3.36 6.81 -25.47
CA GLY A 273 -2.84 8.14 -25.18
C GLY A 273 -1.53 8.16 -24.38
N TRP A 274 -1.08 7.01 -23.86
CA TRP A 274 0.10 6.87 -23.01
C TRP A 274 1.37 6.60 -23.85
N ASP A 275 2.44 7.35 -23.59
CA ASP A 275 3.75 7.11 -24.19
C ASP A 275 4.70 6.44 -23.20
N GLY A 276 4.77 5.11 -23.23
CA GLY A 276 5.67 4.33 -22.38
C GLY A 276 7.17 4.55 -22.64
N ARG A 277 7.54 5.36 -23.64
CA ARG A 277 8.93 5.72 -23.93
C ARG A 277 9.45 6.85 -23.05
N GLU A 278 8.58 7.71 -22.55
CA GLU A 278 8.93 8.82 -21.67
C GLU A 278 9.50 8.28 -20.35
N ARG A 279 10.69 8.74 -19.97
CA ARG A 279 11.44 8.14 -18.84
C ARG A 279 12.19 9.18 -18.04
N SER A 280 12.28 8.96 -16.73
CA SER A 280 13.39 9.50 -15.96
C SER A 280 14.69 8.82 -16.40
N PRO A 281 15.79 9.56 -16.64
CA PRO A 281 17.10 9.02 -17.02
C PRO A 281 17.62 7.91 -16.09
N ASP A 282 17.20 7.92 -14.82
CA ASP A 282 17.66 7.00 -13.77
C ASP A 282 16.76 5.78 -13.53
N SER A 283 15.71 5.59 -14.34
CA SER A 283 14.75 4.49 -14.12
C SER A 283 15.42 3.14 -14.38
N THR A 284 15.65 2.34 -13.34
CA THR A 284 16.05 0.92 -13.44
C THR A 284 14.83 -0.03 -13.40
N ALA A 285 13.61 0.51 -13.36
CA ALA A 285 12.37 -0.21 -13.12
C ALA A 285 11.94 -1.17 -14.25
N ARG A 286 12.16 -0.81 -15.52
CA ARG A 286 11.60 -1.49 -16.71
C ARG A 286 11.66 -3.04 -16.72
N PRO A 287 12.81 -3.70 -16.41
CA PRO A 287 12.83 -5.17 -16.42
C PRO A 287 11.89 -5.78 -15.37
N HIS A 288 11.66 -5.09 -14.26
CA HIS A 288 10.84 -5.59 -13.16
C HIS A 288 9.36 -5.29 -13.35
N VAL A 289 9.01 -4.22 -14.06
CA VAL A 289 7.61 -3.80 -14.33
C VAL A 289 7.09 -4.30 -15.67
N LEU A 290 7.66 -5.38 -16.20
CA LEU A 290 7.15 -6.10 -17.37
C LEU A 290 6.89 -5.21 -18.60
N LEU A 291 7.75 -4.22 -18.80
CA LEU A 291 7.77 -3.40 -20.01
C LEU A 291 8.95 -3.82 -20.89
N ASP A 292 8.70 -3.94 -22.18
CA ASP A 292 9.74 -4.22 -23.17
C ASP A 292 10.66 -3.00 -23.40
N PRO A 293 11.76 -3.13 -24.16
CA PRO A 293 12.66 -2.01 -24.44
C PRO A 293 11.98 -0.82 -25.14
N SER A 294 10.86 -1.03 -25.84
CA SER A 294 10.06 0.03 -26.47
C SER A 294 9.10 0.73 -25.49
N GLY A 295 9.06 0.28 -24.23
CA GLY A 295 8.19 0.82 -23.19
C GLY A 295 6.78 0.27 -23.23
N GLN A 296 6.53 -0.82 -23.97
CA GLN A 296 5.21 -1.43 -24.08
C GLN A 296 5.06 -2.62 -23.12
N PRO A 297 3.85 -2.89 -22.59
CA PRO A 297 3.60 -4.06 -21.77
C PRO A 297 3.94 -5.36 -22.49
N ILE A 298 4.71 -6.23 -21.84
CA ILE A 298 4.99 -7.58 -22.33
C ILE A 298 3.70 -8.38 -22.25
N ARG A 299 2.96 -8.42 -23.36
CA ARG A 299 1.57 -8.93 -23.41
C ARG A 299 1.42 -10.36 -22.91
N GLU A 300 2.39 -11.22 -23.19
CA GLU A 300 2.38 -12.62 -22.77
C GLU A 300 2.42 -12.75 -21.25
N GLU A 301 3.34 -12.03 -20.59
CA GLU A 301 3.48 -12.02 -19.14
C GLU A 301 2.28 -11.37 -18.45
N PHE A 302 1.78 -10.24 -18.96
CA PHE A 302 0.54 -9.63 -18.45
C PHE A 302 -0.62 -10.62 -18.52
N SER A 303 -0.82 -11.27 -19.67
CA SER A 303 -1.91 -12.23 -19.88
C SER A 303 -1.76 -13.46 -18.98
N ARG A 304 -0.52 -13.93 -18.76
CA ARG A 304 -0.21 -15.05 -17.86
C ARG A 304 -0.59 -14.70 -16.42
N LEU A 305 -0.10 -13.57 -15.90
CA LEU A 305 -0.38 -13.12 -14.54
C LEU A 305 -1.87 -12.84 -14.31
N LEU A 306 -2.57 -12.26 -15.29
CA LEU A 306 -4.01 -12.05 -15.21
C LEU A 306 -4.81 -13.36 -15.13
N ARG A 307 -4.36 -14.43 -15.80
CA ARG A 307 -4.97 -15.77 -15.66
C ARG A 307 -4.72 -16.42 -14.30
N GLU A 308 -3.60 -16.08 -13.68
CA GLU A 308 -3.23 -16.53 -12.32
C GLU A 308 -3.83 -15.65 -11.22
N ARG A 309 -4.67 -14.67 -11.59
CA ARG A 309 -5.26 -13.76 -10.63
C ARG A 309 -6.08 -14.49 -9.59
N ASP A 310 -5.85 -14.13 -8.34
CA ASP A 310 -6.64 -14.60 -7.23
C ASP A 310 -8.06 -14.03 -7.32
N GLN A 311 -8.98 -14.89 -7.75
CA GLN A 311 -10.41 -14.60 -7.91
C GLN A 311 -11.21 -14.98 -6.65
N ARG A 312 -10.56 -15.17 -5.49
CA ARG A 312 -11.30 -15.41 -4.24
C ARG A 312 -12.34 -14.30 -4.05
N ARG A 313 -13.55 -14.69 -3.69
CA ARG A 313 -14.62 -13.73 -3.42
C ARG A 313 -14.26 -12.93 -2.17
N VAL A 314 -14.26 -11.62 -2.29
CA VAL A 314 -14.08 -10.71 -1.15
C VAL A 314 -15.41 -10.01 -0.91
N LEU A 315 -15.94 -10.17 0.29
CA LEU A 315 -17.09 -9.43 0.77
C LEU A 315 -16.61 -8.54 1.91
N ILE A 316 -16.98 -7.27 1.86
CA ILE A 316 -16.67 -6.32 2.91
C ILE A 316 -18.02 -5.84 3.41
N ALA A 317 -18.43 -6.37 4.56
CA ALA A 317 -19.57 -5.86 5.30
C ALA A 317 -19.02 -4.98 6.42
N GLU A 318 -19.36 -3.69 6.38
CA GLU A 318 -19.11 -2.76 7.49
C GLU A 318 -20.13 -2.99 8.62
#